data_AF-A0A662GVF8-F1
#
_entry.id   AF-A0A662GVF8-F1
#
_cell.length_a   1.000
_cell.length_b   1.000
_cell.length_c   1.000
_cell.angle_alpha   90.00
_cell.angle_beta   90.00
_cell.angle_gamma   90.00
#
_symmetry.space_group_name_H-M   'P 1'
#
loop_
_entity.id
_entity.type
_entity.pdbx_description
1 polymer ?
#
loop_
_entity_poly.entity_id
_entity_poly.type
_entity_poly.pdbx_seq_one_letter_code
_entity_poly.pdbx_strand_id
1 'polypeptide(L)'
;MENPRRLGYVSLRDALRDFLREQDLTIDDVLDAMDETPELLEQSILRRVEISPEDLRKLESAYTTRQLNLLVFVIQVFYLANVSGLYKNRLIVPLRDEVVGPSGKVTREGLVKIIRSLGLKPRFVGVCV
;
A
#
# COMPACT_ATOMS: atom_id res chain seq x y z
N MET A 1 5.50 22.71 29.99
CA MET A 1 6.28 21.50 29.64
C MET A 1 5.45 20.70 28.66
N GLU A 2 5.80 20.74 27.38
CA GLU A 2 5.14 19.93 26.36
C GLU A 2 5.35 18.45 26.66
N ASN A 3 4.24 17.72 26.75
CA ASN A 3 4.20 16.29 27.07
C ASN A 3 4.90 15.51 25.94
N PRO A 4 5.87 14.60 26.22
CA PRO A 4 6.53 13.81 25.21
C PRO A 4 5.48 13.07 24.38
N ARG A 5 5.52 13.32 23.06
CA ARG A 5 4.55 12.83 22.08
C ARG A 5 4.20 11.36 22.35
N ARG A 6 3.00 11.09 22.86
CA ARG A 6 2.41 9.75 22.80
C ARG A 6 2.18 9.48 21.32
N LEU A 7 3.16 8.91 20.64
CA LEU A 7 3.01 8.42 19.28
C LEU A 7 1.96 7.31 19.32
N GLY A 8 0.74 7.65 18.88
CA GLY A 8 -0.32 6.68 18.68
C GLY A 8 -0.10 5.88 17.40
N TYR A 9 -0.91 4.85 17.21
CA TYR A 9 -0.97 4.09 15.96
C TYR A 9 -2.22 4.47 15.16
N VAL A 10 -2.13 4.34 13.85
CA VAL A 10 -3.26 4.47 12.92
C VAL A 10 -3.22 3.32 11.91
N SER A 11 -4.37 2.72 11.64
CA SER A 11 -4.44 1.69 10.60
C SER A 11 -4.22 2.34 9.23
N LEU A 12 -3.63 1.60 8.29
CA LEU A 12 -3.47 2.06 6.91
C LEU A 12 -4.81 2.46 6.28
N ARG A 13 -5.87 1.70 6.57
CA ARG A 13 -7.22 2.00 6.09
C ARG A 13 -7.75 3.33 6.63
N ASP A 14 -7.59 3.59 7.93
CA ASP A 14 -8.06 4.84 8.53
C ASP A 14 -7.23 6.03 8.03
N ALA A 15 -5.92 5.86 7.87
CA ALA A 15 -5.02 6.87 7.32
C ALA A 15 -5.39 7.20 5.87
N LEU A 16 -5.66 6.19 5.04
CA LEU A 16 -6.13 6.37 3.66
C LEU A 16 -7.45 7.13 3.60
N ARG A 17 -8.46 6.73 4.38
CA ARG A 17 -9.77 7.39 4.39
C ARG A 17 -9.65 8.85 4.80
N ASP A 18 -8.86 9.14 5.83
CA ASP A 18 -8.64 10.50 6.31
C ASP A 18 -7.87 11.34 5.29
N PHE A 19 -6.83 10.78 4.67
CA PHE A 19 -6.04 11.43 3.61
C PHE A 19 -6.92 11.84 2.41
N LEU A 20 -7.77 10.94 1.93
CA LEU A 20 -8.66 11.22 0.80
C LEU A 20 -9.67 12.32 1.14
N ARG A 21 -10.27 12.23 2.33
CA ARG A 21 -11.22 13.25 2.82
C ARG A 21 -10.58 14.64 2.92
N GLU A 22 -9.31 14.75 3.31
CA GLU A 22 -8.61 16.04 3.38
C GLU A 22 -8.36 16.69 2.02
N GLN A 23 -8.40 15.91 0.94
CA GLN A 23 -8.25 16.41 -0.42
C GLN A 23 -9.60 16.61 -1.12
N ASP A 24 -10.72 16.45 -0.38
CA ASP A 24 -12.07 16.41 -0.94
C ASP A 24 -12.24 15.34 -2.04
N LEU A 25 -11.48 14.24 -1.93
CA LEU A 25 -11.50 13.13 -2.88
C LEU A 25 -12.15 11.88 -2.29
N THR A 26 -12.79 11.10 -3.15
CA THR A 26 -13.17 9.72 -2.86
C THR A 26 -12.12 8.73 -3.35
N ILE A 27 -12.23 7.47 -2.93
CA ILE A 27 -11.39 6.40 -3.50
C ILE A 27 -11.65 6.30 -5.00
N ASP A 28 -12.91 6.44 -5.43
CA ASP A 28 -13.28 6.32 -6.84
C ASP A 28 -12.66 7.45 -7.68
N ASP A 29 -12.62 8.68 -7.19
CA ASP A 29 -11.97 9.81 -7.90
C ASP A 29 -10.48 9.56 -8.15
N VAL A 30 -9.77 8.99 -7.16
CA VAL A 30 -8.34 8.65 -7.32
C VAL A 30 -8.16 7.50 -8.30
N LEU A 31 -9.03 6.49 -8.26
CA LEU A 31 -8.95 5.33 -9.14
C LEU A 31 -9.29 5.67 -10.59
N ASP A 32 -10.25 6.56 -10.80
CA ASP A 32 -10.65 7.03 -12.14
C ASP A 32 -9.56 7.92 -12.77
N ALA A 33 -8.81 8.66 -11.96
CA ALA A 33 -7.65 9.42 -12.43
C ALA A 33 -6.44 8.54 -12.82
N MET A 34 -6.39 7.30 -12.30
CA MET A 34 -5.31 6.33 -12.56
C MET A 34 -5.65 5.38 -13.70
N ASP A 35 -6.25 5.87 -14.79
CA ASP A 35 -6.65 5.06 -15.96
C ASP A 35 -5.41 4.50 -16.71
N GLU A 36 -4.74 3.54 -16.07
CA GLU A 36 -3.58 2.81 -16.55
C GLU A 36 -4.07 1.56 -17.32
N THR A 37 -3.54 1.35 -18.52
CA THR A 37 -3.74 0.08 -19.22
C THR A 37 -3.09 -1.07 -18.43
N PRO A 38 -3.56 -2.33 -18.58
CA PRO A 38 -3.00 -3.47 -17.85
C PRO A 38 -1.47 -3.59 -17.94
N GLU A 39 -0.88 -3.28 -19.10
CA GLU A 39 0.58 -3.34 -19.31
C GLU A 39 1.35 -2.27 -18.54
N LEU A 40 0.75 -1.07 -18.35
CA LEU A 40 1.35 0.01 -17.57
C LEU A 40 1.28 -0.29 -16.08
N LEU A 41 0.18 -0.92 -15.64
CA LEU A 41 -0.02 -1.34 -14.26
C LEU A 41 1.02 -2.39 -13.82
N GLU A 42 1.29 -3.40 -14.66
CA GLU A 42 2.32 -4.41 -14.41
C GLU A 42 3.68 -3.75 -14.10
N GLN A 43 4.10 -2.84 -14.97
CA GLN A 43 5.35 -2.09 -14.80
C GLN A 43 5.33 -1.22 -13.55
N SER A 44 4.18 -0.61 -13.25
CA SER A 44 3.97 0.24 -12.07
C SER A 44 4.19 -0.55 -10.78
N ILE A 45 3.73 -1.81 -10.73
CA ILE A 45 3.93 -2.72 -9.61
C ILE A 45 5.40 -3.14 -9.51
N LEU A 46 6.03 -3.60 -10.60
CA LEU A 46 7.43 -4.07 -10.60
C LEU A 46 8.46 -2.98 -10.23
N ARG A 47 8.15 -1.71 -10.51
CA ARG A 47 8.99 -0.58 -10.08
C ARG A 47 8.99 -0.39 -8.56
N ARG A 48 7.92 -0.80 -7.87
CA ARG A 48 7.67 -0.49 -6.46
C ARG A 48 7.76 -1.70 -5.54
N VAL A 49 7.55 -2.90 -6.08
CA VAL A 49 7.46 -4.14 -5.31
C VAL A 49 8.49 -5.16 -5.80
N GLU A 50 9.17 -5.79 -4.85
CA GLU A 50 10.03 -6.96 -5.08
C GLU A 50 9.20 -8.24 -5.00
N ILE A 51 8.73 -8.70 -6.16
CA ILE A 51 7.98 -9.94 -6.31
C ILE A 51 8.47 -10.71 -7.54
N SER A 52 8.24 -12.02 -7.53
CA SER A 52 8.52 -12.87 -8.70
C SER A 52 7.48 -12.65 -9.80
N PRO A 53 7.80 -12.94 -11.08
CA PRO A 53 6.82 -12.91 -12.17
C PRO A 53 5.61 -13.82 -11.92
N GLU A 54 5.79 -14.93 -11.20
CA GLU A 54 4.70 -15.84 -10.84
C GLU A 54 3.75 -15.21 -9.80
N ASP A 55 4.31 -14.55 -8.78
CA ASP A 55 3.50 -13.84 -7.79
C ASP A 55 2.77 -12.65 -8.42
N LEU A 56 3.38 -11.97 -9.38
CA LEU A 56 2.75 -10.89 -10.14
C LEU A 56 1.54 -11.37 -10.94
N ARG A 57 1.67 -12.47 -11.71
CA ARG A 57 0.53 -13.07 -12.42
C ARG A 57 -0.60 -13.51 -11.47
N LYS A 58 -0.24 -14.04 -10.30
CA LYS A 58 -1.22 -14.39 -9.26
C LYS A 58 -1.89 -13.14 -8.68
N LEU A 59 -1.16 -12.04 -8.54
CA LEU A 59 -1.69 -10.76 -8.08
C LEU A 59 -2.71 -10.21 -9.10
N GLU A 60 -2.35 -10.20 -10.38
CA GLU A 60 -3.20 -9.73 -11.48
C GLU A 60 -4.48 -10.56 -11.64
N SER A 61 -4.40 -11.88 -11.48
CA SER A 61 -5.57 -12.75 -11.52
C SER A 61 -6.44 -12.70 -10.25
N ALA A 62 -5.87 -12.28 -9.12
CA ALA A 62 -6.57 -12.22 -7.83
C ALA A 62 -7.38 -10.94 -7.61
N TYR A 63 -7.01 -9.84 -8.28
CA TYR A 63 -7.54 -8.50 -8.03
C TYR A 63 -7.97 -7.82 -9.31
N THR A 64 -8.99 -6.97 -9.19
CA THR A 64 -9.38 -6.07 -10.28
C THR A 64 -8.31 -4.99 -10.50
N THR A 65 -8.23 -4.42 -11.71
CA THR A 65 -7.38 -3.27 -12.02
C THR A 65 -7.55 -2.13 -11.01
N ARG A 66 -8.80 -1.83 -10.62
CA ARG A 66 -9.11 -0.84 -9.56
C ARG A 66 -8.41 -1.14 -8.23
N GLN A 67 -8.42 -2.40 -7.80
CA GLN A 67 -7.76 -2.80 -6.55
C GLN A 67 -6.23 -2.75 -6.65
N LEU A 68 -5.67 -3.09 -7.81
CA LEU A 68 -4.23 -3.00 -8.06
C LEU A 68 -3.76 -1.55 -8.11
N ASN A 69 -4.52 -0.66 -8.75
CA ASN A 69 -4.28 0.78 -8.75
C ASN A 69 -4.30 1.35 -7.32
N LEU A 70 -5.28 0.93 -6.51
CA LEU A 70 -5.33 1.30 -5.10
C LEU A 70 -4.06 0.87 -4.36
N LEU A 71 -3.58 -0.35 -4.61
CA LEU A 71 -2.35 -0.85 -3.99
C LEU A 71 -1.13 -0.02 -4.40
N VAL A 72 -0.98 0.27 -5.69
CA VAL A 72 0.11 1.11 -6.21
C VAL A 72 0.08 2.49 -5.56
N PHE A 73 -1.09 3.12 -5.50
CA PHE A 73 -1.29 4.41 -4.87
C PHE A 73 -0.89 4.39 -3.39
N VAL A 74 -1.42 3.43 -2.63
CA VAL A 74 -1.15 3.30 -1.19
C VAL A 74 0.34 3.06 -0.92
N ILE A 75 0.99 2.19 -1.71
CA ILE A 75 2.43 1.93 -1.62
C ILE A 75 3.21 3.22 -1.86
N GLN A 76 2.86 3.95 -2.94
CA GLN A 76 3.53 5.18 -3.31
C GLN A 76 3.43 6.23 -2.21
N VAL A 77 2.22 6.50 -1.72
CA VAL A 77 1.96 7.60 -0.77
C VAL A 77 2.47 7.27 0.64
N PHE A 78 2.15 6.08 1.16
CA PHE A 78 2.36 5.79 2.58
C PHE A 78 3.69 5.10 2.90
N TYR A 79 4.36 4.49 1.93
CA TYR A 79 5.56 3.68 2.20
C TYR A 79 6.80 4.14 1.42
N LEU A 80 6.64 4.60 0.18
CA LEU A 80 7.76 5.06 -0.64
C LEU A 80 8.01 6.56 -0.49
N ALA A 81 6.99 7.40 -0.66
CA ALA A 81 7.11 8.86 -0.50
C ALA A 81 7.22 9.27 0.97
N ASN A 82 6.56 8.54 1.87
CA ASN A 82 6.60 8.80 3.30
C ASN A 82 7.69 7.95 4.00
N VAL A 83 8.91 8.47 4.02
CA VAL A 83 10.04 7.79 4.70
C VAL A 83 9.84 7.69 6.21
N SER A 84 9.12 8.64 6.83
CA SER A 84 8.91 8.66 8.28
C SER A 84 7.96 7.57 8.78
N GLY A 85 7.08 7.04 7.91
CA GLY A 85 6.00 6.13 8.32
C GLY A 85 4.94 6.75 9.23
N LEU A 86 4.95 8.08 9.38
CA LEU A 86 4.01 8.82 10.22
C LEU A 86 2.87 9.43 9.39
N TYR A 87 1.66 9.36 9.92
CA TYR A 87 0.50 10.12 9.45
C TYR A 87 -0.10 10.88 10.63
N LYS A 88 -0.07 12.23 10.56
CA LYS A 88 -0.55 13.12 11.65
C LYS A 88 0.01 12.75 13.03
N ASN A 89 1.33 12.63 13.12
CA ASN A 89 2.07 12.24 14.34
C ASN A 89 1.71 10.85 14.91
N ARG A 90 1.09 9.97 14.10
CA ARG A 90 0.81 8.57 14.45
C ARG A 90 1.54 7.63 13.51
N LEU A 91 2.02 6.50 14.02
CA LEU A 91 2.64 5.46 13.22
C LEU A 91 1.60 4.70 12.42
N ILE A 92 1.83 4.57 11.11
CA ILE A 92 0.98 3.77 10.23
C ILE A 92 1.27 2.29 10.48
N VAL A 93 0.22 1.49 10.62
CA VAL A 93 0.33 0.02 10.75
C VAL A 93 -0.19 -0.65 9.46
N PRO A 94 0.59 -1.52 8.80
CA PRO A 94 1.94 -2.00 9.17
C PRO A 94 3.02 -0.92 9.06
N LEU A 95 4.08 -1.05 9.87
CA LEU A 95 5.18 -0.08 9.91
C LEU A 95 5.97 -0.09 8.61
N ARG A 96 6.65 1.00 8.31
CA ARG A 96 7.46 1.09 7.09
C ARG A 96 8.55 0.03 7.03
N ASP A 97 9.27 -0.18 8.14
CA ASP A 97 10.38 -1.15 8.22
C ASP A 97 9.89 -2.61 8.14
N GLU A 98 8.59 -2.84 8.34
CA GLU A 98 7.96 -4.13 8.15
C GLU A 98 7.52 -4.39 6.70
N VAL A 99 7.54 -3.35 5.87
CA VAL A 99 6.95 -3.34 4.52
C VAL A 99 8.02 -3.14 3.45
N VAL A 100 8.94 -2.22 3.68
CA VAL A 100 9.97 -1.82 2.72
C VAL A 100 11.28 -2.51 3.05
N GLY A 101 11.86 -3.19 2.07
CA GLY A 101 13.11 -3.90 2.21
C GLY A 101 14.35 -2.99 2.10
N PRO A 102 15.55 -3.55 2.27
CA PRO A 102 16.81 -2.81 2.15
C PRO A 102 17.03 -2.15 0.78
N SER A 103 16.39 -2.66 -0.27
CA SER A 103 16.41 -2.10 -1.63
C SER A 103 15.62 -0.79 -1.78
N GLY A 104 14.84 -0.41 -0.76
CA GLY A 104 13.91 0.71 -0.84
C GLY A 104 12.58 0.38 -1.53
N LYS A 105 12.37 -0.88 -1.95
CA LYS A 105 11.11 -1.36 -2.52
C LYS A 105 10.28 -2.13 -1.49
N VAL A 106 8.98 -2.22 -1.74
CA VAL A 106 8.07 -3.04 -0.93
C VAL A 106 8.41 -4.52 -1.14
N THR A 107 8.61 -5.26 -0.05
CA THR A 107 8.87 -6.70 -0.13
C THR A 107 7.57 -7.47 -0.40
N ARG A 108 7.68 -8.72 -0.84
CA ARG A 108 6.54 -9.64 -0.93
C ARG A 108 5.73 -9.70 0.38
N GLU A 109 6.40 -9.84 1.52
CA GLU A 109 5.75 -9.88 2.83
C GLU A 109 5.08 -8.54 3.18
N GLY A 110 5.75 -7.43 2.85
CA GLY A 110 5.20 -6.09 3.00
C GLY A 110 3.92 -5.90 2.21
N LEU A 111 3.89 -6.34 0.95
CA LEU A 111 2.71 -6.30 0.10
C LEU A 111 1.53 -7.08 0.73
N VAL A 112 1.80 -8.24 1.33
CA VAL A 112 0.78 -9.04 2.04
C VAL A 112 0.22 -8.28 3.25
N LYS A 113 1.09 -7.64 4.04
CA LYS A 113 0.67 -6.83 5.19
C LYS A 113 -0.19 -5.63 4.76
N ILE A 114 0.19 -4.94 3.68
CA ILE A 114 -0.60 -3.83 3.10
C ILE A 114 -2.00 -4.32 2.71
N ILE A 115 -2.07 -5.39 1.90
CA ILE A 115 -3.31 -5.98 1.41
C ILE A 115 -4.26 -6.33 2.58
N ARG A 116 -3.73 -6.97 3.62
CA ARG A 116 -4.48 -7.30 4.83
C ARG A 116 -4.95 -6.06 5.58
N SER A 117 -4.12 -5.03 5.70
CA SER A 117 -4.46 -3.78 6.39
C SER A 117 -5.55 -2.99 5.65
N LEU A 118 -5.59 -3.08 4.32
CA LEU A 118 -6.71 -2.58 3.50
C LEU A 118 -7.96 -3.48 3.60
N GLY A 119 -7.85 -4.65 4.24
CA GLY A 119 -8.86 -5.69 4.41
C GLY A 119 -9.23 -6.44 3.13
N LEU A 120 -8.28 -6.52 2.20
CA LEU A 120 -8.30 -7.43 1.07
C LEU A 120 -7.69 -8.79 1.49
N LYS A 121 -8.04 -9.87 0.77
CA LYS A 121 -7.51 -11.22 1.04
C LYS A 121 -6.28 -11.48 0.15
N PRO A 122 -5.08 -11.73 0.70
CA PRO A 122 -3.87 -12.00 -0.08
C PRO A 122 -3.94 -13.38 -0.76
N ARG A 123 -4.64 -13.45 -1.90
CA ARG A 123 -4.89 -14.70 -2.66
C ARG A 123 -3.70 -15.16 -3.52
N PHE A 124 -2.65 -14.35 -3.62
CA PHE A 124 -1.47 -14.63 -4.44
C PHE A 124 -0.35 -15.36 -3.68
N VAL A 125 -0.44 -15.40 -2.34
CA VAL A 125 0.50 -16.17 -1.52
C VAL A 125 -0.01 -17.61 -1.47
N GLY A 126 0.74 -18.53 -2.09
CA GLY A 126 0.61 -19.94 -1.77
C GLY A 126 0.87 -20.11 -0.28
N VAL A 127 -0.17 -20.43 0.47
CA VAL A 127 -0.10 -20.57 1.92
C VAL A 127 0.80 -21.76 2.23
N CYS A 128 2.08 -21.53 2.54
CA CYS A 128 2.77 -22.38 3.50
C CYS A 128 2.41 -21.82 4.88
N VAL A 129 1.35 -22.37 5.45
CA VAL A 129 1.13 -22.34 6.91
C VAL A 129 2.09 -23.33 7.54
#